data_AF-A0A9E7KUA8-F1
#
_entry.id   AF-A0A9E7KUA8-F1
#
_cell.length_a   1.000
_cell.length_b   1.000
_cell.length_c   1.000
_cell.angle_alpha   90.00
_cell.angle_beta   90.00
_cell.angle_gamma   90.00
#
_symmetry.space_group_name_H-M   'P 1'
#
loop_
_entity.id
_entity.type
_entity.pdbx_description
1 polymer ?
#
loop_
_entity_poly.entity_id
_entity_poly.type
_entity_poly.pdbx_seq_one_letter_code
_entity_poly.pdbx_strand_id
1 'polypeptide(L)'
;MEEKKRSKRRRACSPEPNAVVYASFPYKYVGYLLPALARATSGAKEQKIEQVVRFQVDMALVLSATGFKWSRALKHKLERSDHRIELRRHLIADSIDSKLQLLPPPTVVVPRPLSLSLVRPKSLSRRSYISSSNNRVRGDDEFSRRMRALQRILPGGSEMRPGELLSEVKSYMVCLQLQVNILRTLVEIH
;
A
#
# COMPACT_ATOMS: atom_id res chain seq x y z
N MET A 1 29.55 24.45 -55.64
CA MET A 1 28.54 23.37 -55.49
C MET A 1 29.25 22.16 -54.90
N GLU A 2 28.79 21.47 -53.86
CA GLU A 2 27.64 21.67 -52.97
C GLU A 2 28.08 21.57 -51.49
N GLU A 3 27.35 22.20 -50.56
CA GLU A 3 27.53 21.95 -49.12
C GLU A 3 26.46 20.96 -48.61
N LYS A 4 26.87 19.72 -48.30
CA LYS A 4 25.94 18.62 -48.00
C LYS A 4 25.42 18.64 -46.57
N LYS A 5 24.49 19.56 -46.28
CA LYS A 5 23.85 19.79 -44.97
C LYS A 5 23.23 18.51 -44.38
N ARG A 6 23.96 17.81 -43.50
CA ARG A 6 23.45 16.66 -42.74
C ARG A 6 22.35 17.11 -41.78
N SER A 7 21.09 16.85 -42.16
CA SER A 7 19.91 17.09 -41.32
C SER A 7 19.99 16.28 -40.02
N LYS A 8 20.34 16.94 -38.91
CA LYS A 8 20.37 16.34 -37.56
C LYS A 8 18.94 16.02 -37.10
N ARG A 9 18.42 14.84 -37.50
CA ARG A 9 17.16 14.28 -37.00
C ARG A 9 17.24 14.20 -35.46
N ARG A 10 16.57 15.14 -34.78
CA ARG A 10 16.35 15.09 -33.33
C ARG A 10 15.55 13.82 -33.03
N ARG A 11 16.20 12.80 -32.48
CA ARG A 11 15.50 11.63 -31.93
C ARG A 11 14.71 12.12 -30.72
N ALA A 12 13.38 12.14 -30.84
CA ALA A 12 12.52 12.39 -29.70
C ALA A 12 12.60 11.19 -28.75
N CYS A 13 13.37 11.31 -27.68
CA CYS A 13 13.26 10.38 -26.57
C CYS A 13 11.88 10.57 -25.94
N SER A 14 11.02 9.56 -26.03
CA SER A 14 9.97 9.41 -25.03
C SER A 14 10.66 9.31 -23.67
N PRO A 15 10.30 10.10 -22.66
CA PRO A 15 10.75 9.83 -21.31
C PRO A 15 10.28 8.42 -20.91
N GLU A 16 11.12 7.68 -20.18
CA GLU A 16 10.67 6.47 -19.49
C GLU A 16 9.49 6.88 -18.57
N PRO A 17 8.36 6.17 -18.54
CA PRO A 17 7.16 6.64 -17.81
C PRO A 17 7.44 6.95 -16.34
N ASN A 18 8.39 6.23 -15.74
CA ASN A 18 8.87 6.45 -14.37
C ASN A 18 9.48 7.85 -14.17
N ALA A 19 10.19 8.40 -15.16
CA ALA A 19 10.83 9.71 -15.06
C ALA A 19 9.83 10.86 -14.92
N VAL A 20 8.66 10.76 -15.58
CA VAL A 20 7.57 11.74 -15.45
C VAL A 20 6.93 11.67 -14.06
N VAL A 21 6.82 10.47 -13.48
CA VAL A 21 6.37 10.30 -12.08
C VAL A 21 7.37 10.96 -11.13
N TYR A 22 8.67 10.68 -11.26
CA TYR A 22 9.68 11.27 -10.37
C TYR A 22 9.82 12.79 -10.52
N ALA A 23 9.73 13.34 -11.74
CA ALA A 23 9.78 14.79 -11.96
C ALA A 23 8.56 15.53 -11.37
N SER A 24 7.38 14.90 -11.38
CA SER A 24 6.16 15.47 -10.76
C SER A 24 6.00 15.14 -9.28
N PHE A 25 6.82 14.25 -8.72
CA PHE A 25 6.70 13.75 -7.35
C PHE A 25 6.79 14.86 -6.29
N PRO A 26 7.79 15.79 -6.30
CA PRO A 26 7.94 16.75 -5.20
C PRO A 26 6.75 17.70 -5.06
N TYR A 27 6.26 18.21 -6.20
CA TYR A 27 5.12 19.13 -6.24
C TYR A 27 3.83 18.47 -5.75
N LYS A 28 3.58 17.20 -6.12
CA LYS A 28 2.45 16.41 -5.61
C LYS A 28 2.59 16.14 -4.11
N TYR A 29 3.79 15.77 -3.67
CA TYR A 29 4.07 15.37 -2.29
C TYR A 29 3.88 16.54 -1.33
N VAL A 30 4.56 17.67 -1.60
CA VAL A 30 4.44 18.90 -0.80
C VAL A 30 3.02 19.49 -0.88
N GLY A 31 2.42 19.50 -2.07
CA GLY A 31 1.08 20.06 -2.31
C GLY A 31 -0.03 19.32 -1.57
N TYR A 32 0.08 18.00 -1.38
CA TYR A 32 -0.83 17.26 -0.49
C TYR A 32 -0.43 17.40 0.98
N LEU A 33 0.87 17.29 1.30
CA LEU A 33 1.34 17.15 2.66
C LEU A 33 1.14 18.42 3.49
N LEU A 34 1.51 19.62 3.01
CA LEU A 34 1.44 20.83 3.83
C LEU A 34 0.00 21.16 4.29
N PRO A 35 -1.03 21.16 3.42
CA PRO A 35 -2.41 21.35 3.86
C PRO A 35 -2.93 20.20 4.73
N ALA A 36 -2.41 18.98 4.58
CA ALA A 36 -2.78 17.83 5.42
C ALA A 36 -2.20 17.94 6.84
N LEU A 37 -0.93 18.34 6.99
CA LEU A 37 -0.29 18.52 8.29
C LEU A 37 -0.88 19.70 9.07
N ALA A 38 -1.12 20.85 8.41
CA ALA A 38 -1.71 22.02 9.06
C ALA A 38 -3.08 21.72 9.72
N ARG A 39 -3.90 20.89 9.05
CA ARG A 39 -5.20 20.39 9.59
C ARG A 39 -5.03 19.31 10.66
N ALA A 40 -3.94 18.54 10.63
CA ALA A 40 -3.65 17.52 11.64
C ALA A 40 -3.22 18.16 12.97
N THR A 41 -2.44 19.24 12.93
CA THR A 41 -1.97 19.96 14.12
C THR A 41 -3.04 20.83 14.77
N SER A 42 -4.04 21.31 14.02
CA SER A 42 -5.04 22.27 14.52
C SER A 42 -6.20 21.68 15.34
N GLY A 43 -6.28 20.35 15.51
CA GLY A 43 -7.46 19.72 16.13
C GLY A 43 -7.29 18.30 16.69
N ALA A 44 -6.07 17.78 16.78
CA ALA A 44 -5.81 16.45 17.32
C ALA A 44 -5.22 16.51 18.74
N LYS A 45 -5.77 15.71 19.67
CA LYS A 45 -5.13 15.43 20.97
C LYS A 45 -3.75 14.79 20.71
N GLU A 46 -2.71 15.20 21.42
CA GLU A 46 -1.30 14.85 21.16
C GLU A 46 -1.06 13.35 20.91
N GLN A 47 -1.65 12.49 21.73
CA GLN A 47 -1.58 11.02 21.63
C GLN A 47 -2.07 10.43 20.28
N LYS A 48 -2.77 11.22 19.46
CA LYS A 48 -3.18 10.87 18.09
C LYS A 48 -2.36 11.55 16.99
N ILE A 49 -1.58 12.60 17.29
CA ILE A 49 -0.87 13.40 16.28
C ILE A 49 0.07 12.52 15.45
N GLU A 50 0.93 11.72 16.08
CA GLU A 50 1.89 10.84 15.37
C GLU A 50 1.20 9.88 14.38
N GLN A 51 0.03 9.35 14.75
CA GLN A 51 -0.74 8.42 13.91
C GLN A 51 -1.38 9.14 12.71
N VAL A 52 -1.91 10.35 12.92
CA VAL A 52 -2.46 11.18 11.84
C VAL A 52 -1.34 11.67 10.92
N VAL A 53 -0.22 12.15 11.46
CA VAL A 53 0.96 12.59 10.70
C VAL A 53 1.49 11.45 9.84
N ARG A 54 1.70 10.25 10.40
CA ARG A 54 2.15 9.08 9.62
C ARG A 54 1.15 8.72 8.51
N PHE A 55 -0.15 8.73 8.79
CA PHE A 55 -1.17 8.50 7.76
C PHE A 55 -1.13 9.53 6.63
N GLN A 56 -1.00 10.83 6.94
CA GLN A 56 -0.93 11.87 5.91
C GLN A 56 0.38 11.79 5.10
N VAL A 57 1.50 11.43 5.74
CA VAL A 57 2.80 11.20 5.10
C VAL A 57 2.76 10.00 4.14
N ASP A 58 2.17 8.88 4.57
CA ASP A 58 2.00 7.68 3.74
C ASP A 58 1.02 7.93 2.59
N MET A 59 -0.04 8.72 2.81
CA MET A 59 -1.00 9.11 1.76
C MET A 59 -0.38 10.09 0.75
N ALA A 60 0.44 11.04 1.20
CA ALA A 60 1.22 11.92 0.32
C ALA A 60 2.15 11.12 -0.59
N LEU A 61 2.84 10.10 -0.06
CA LEU A 61 3.69 9.19 -0.81
C LEU A 61 2.88 8.45 -1.90
N VAL A 62 1.73 7.88 -1.52
CA VAL A 62 0.81 7.18 -2.42
C VAL A 62 0.31 8.05 -3.57
N LEU A 63 -0.16 9.27 -3.27
CA LEU A 63 -0.73 10.19 -4.26
C LEU A 63 0.32 10.83 -5.16
N SER A 64 1.59 10.81 -4.75
CA SER A 64 2.73 11.27 -5.56
C SER A 64 3.25 10.16 -6.48
N ALA A 65 3.26 8.91 -6.00
CA ALA A 65 3.77 7.73 -6.69
C ALA A 65 2.71 7.03 -7.57
N THR A 66 1.95 7.81 -8.35
CA THR A 66 0.88 7.30 -9.23
C THR A 66 1.41 6.38 -10.33
N GLY A 67 0.95 5.12 -10.35
CA GLY A 67 1.18 4.18 -11.46
C GLY A 67 1.65 2.79 -11.03
N PHE A 68 2.43 2.73 -9.95
CA PHE A 68 3.01 1.50 -9.40
C PHE A 68 1.96 0.58 -8.75
N LYS A 69 2.26 -0.71 -8.63
CA LYS A 69 1.43 -1.66 -7.89
C LYS A 69 1.54 -1.44 -6.38
N TRP A 70 2.73 -1.15 -5.86
CA TRP A 70 2.92 -0.94 -4.42
C TRP A 70 2.13 0.28 -3.91
N SER A 71 2.02 1.36 -4.69
CA SER A 71 1.29 2.56 -4.26
C SER A 71 -0.22 2.35 -4.25
N ARG A 72 -0.76 1.54 -5.18
CA ARG A 72 -2.16 1.08 -5.15
C ARG A 72 -2.43 0.17 -3.94
N ALA A 73 -1.54 -0.78 -3.65
CA ALA A 73 -1.67 -1.67 -2.50
C ALA A 73 -1.55 -0.91 -1.17
N LEU A 74 -0.65 0.06 -1.08
CA LEU A 74 -0.52 0.95 0.08
C LEU A 74 -1.76 1.83 0.25
N LYS A 75 -2.31 2.40 -0.83
CA LYS A 75 -3.58 3.15 -0.80
C LYS A 75 -4.71 2.32 -0.18
N HIS A 76 -4.91 1.11 -0.72
CA HIS A 76 -5.94 0.15 -0.29
C HIS A 76 -5.74 -0.35 1.16
N LYS A 77 -4.52 -0.30 1.69
CA LYS A 77 -4.20 -0.53 3.11
C LYS A 77 -4.52 0.71 3.96
N LEU A 78 -4.15 1.90 3.50
CA LEU A 78 -4.42 3.17 4.19
C LEU A 78 -5.92 3.42 4.32
N GLU A 79 -6.69 3.27 3.24
CA GLU A 79 -8.16 3.47 3.25
C GLU A 79 -8.87 2.57 4.28
N ARG A 80 -8.44 1.30 4.43
CA ARG A 80 -8.93 0.41 5.52
C ARG A 80 -8.52 0.87 6.92
N SER A 81 -7.35 1.50 7.05
CA SER A 81 -6.92 2.06 8.33
C SER A 81 -7.63 3.37 8.67
N ASP A 82 -8.00 4.19 7.68
CA ASP A 82 -8.70 5.45 7.89
C ASP A 82 -10.09 5.21 8.46
N HIS A 83 -10.83 4.21 7.95
CA HIS A 83 -12.09 3.75 8.57
C HIS A 83 -11.94 3.39 10.06
N ARG A 84 -10.77 2.89 10.50
CA ARG A 84 -10.48 2.62 11.93
C ARG A 84 -10.07 3.87 12.70
N ILE A 85 -9.52 4.89 12.03
CA ILE A 85 -9.21 6.20 12.62
C ILE A 85 -10.50 7.02 12.77
N GLU A 86 -11.36 7.03 11.75
CA GLU A 86 -12.69 7.66 11.72
C GLU A 86 -13.62 7.07 12.79
N LEU A 87 -13.71 5.73 12.87
CA LEU A 87 -14.43 5.06 13.95
C LEU A 87 -13.85 5.41 15.33
N ARG A 88 -12.53 5.62 15.44
CA ARG A 88 -11.86 6.14 16.65
C ARG A 88 -11.95 7.66 16.84
N ARG A 89 -12.50 8.42 15.88
CA ARG A 89 -12.91 9.82 16.06
C ARG A 89 -14.34 9.85 16.59
N HIS A 90 -15.28 9.16 15.93
CA HIS A 90 -16.68 9.05 16.37
C HIS A 90 -16.81 8.51 17.80
N LEU A 91 -16.22 7.35 18.12
CA LEU A 91 -16.20 6.76 19.48
C LEU A 91 -15.58 7.66 20.58
N ILE A 92 -14.99 8.81 20.23
CA ILE A 92 -14.44 9.81 21.17
C ILE A 92 -15.20 11.16 21.09
N ALA A 93 -16.00 11.40 20.05
CA ALA A 93 -17.00 12.47 19.99
C ALA A 93 -18.28 12.07 20.73
N ASP A 94 -18.77 10.84 20.52
CA ASP A 94 -19.97 10.26 21.15
C ASP A 94 -19.85 10.23 22.69
N SER A 95 -18.62 10.24 23.21
CA SER A 95 -18.31 10.31 24.64
C SER A 95 -18.60 11.68 25.30
N ILE A 96 -19.02 12.70 24.54
CA ILE A 96 -19.21 14.08 25.04
C ILE A 96 -20.68 14.52 24.99
N ASP A 97 -21.57 13.78 24.31
CA ASP A 97 -23.00 14.12 24.24
C ASP A 97 -23.90 12.93 24.63
N SER A 98 -24.20 12.83 25.92
CA SER A 98 -24.99 11.75 26.52
C SER A 98 -26.35 12.22 27.03
N LYS A 99 -27.23 12.76 26.16
CA LYS A 99 -28.67 12.88 26.50
C LYS A 99 -29.65 13.12 25.33
N LEU A 100 -30.08 12.05 24.66
CA LEU A 100 -31.50 11.85 24.31
C LEU A 100 -31.85 10.36 24.41
N GLN A 101 -32.83 10.03 25.27
CA GLN A 101 -33.38 8.68 25.41
C GLN A 101 -34.76 8.64 24.73
N LEU A 102 -35.11 7.56 24.04
CA LEU A 102 -36.51 7.06 23.94
C LEU A 102 -36.60 5.66 23.29
N LEU A 103 -37.05 4.69 24.11
CA LEU A 103 -37.72 3.40 23.81
C LEU A 103 -37.11 2.32 22.86
N PRO A 104 -37.13 1.04 23.29
CA PRO A 104 -36.93 -0.15 22.44
C PRO A 104 -38.26 -0.88 22.13
N PRO A 105 -38.25 -2.18 21.72
CA PRO A 105 -38.63 -2.68 20.40
C PRO A 105 -40.10 -3.17 20.31
N PRO A 106 -40.45 -3.94 19.25
CA PRO A 106 -40.81 -5.33 19.58
C PRO A 106 -40.23 -6.42 18.66
N THR A 107 -40.21 -7.63 19.19
CA THR A 107 -39.75 -8.89 18.58
C THR A 107 -40.76 -9.48 17.61
N VAL A 108 -40.30 -10.16 16.55
CA VAL A 108 -41.07 -11.23 15.86
C VAL A 108 -40.21 -12.48 15.73
N VAL A 109 -40.75 -13.63 16.16
CA VAL A 109 -40.15 -14.97 16.03
C VAL A 109 -41.13 -15.86 15.27
N VAL A 110 -40.67 -16.69 14.32
CA VAL A 110 -41.28 -17.98 13.92
C VAL A 110 -40.29 -18.80 13.05
N PRO A 111 -40.34 -20.15 12.97
CA PRO A 111 -39.14 -20.95 12.65
C PRO A 111 -39.26 -21.99 11.50
N ARG A 112 -38.10 -22.58 11.11
CA ARG A 112 -37.78 -23.95 10.57
C ARG A 112 -38.72 -24.67 9.58
N PRO A 113 -38.18 -25.43 8.60
CA PRO A 113 -37.55 -26.76 8.85
C PRO A 113 -36.18 -26.92 8.10
N LEU A 114 -35.24 -27.86 8.36
CA LEU A 114 -35.25 -29.34 8.29
C LEU A 114 -35.79 -29.90 6.95
N SER A 115 -35.17 -30.85 6.24
CA SER A 115 -33.90 -31.61 6.41
C SER A 115 -33.32 -31.92 4.98
N LEU A 116 -32.49 -32.90 4.56
CA LEU A 116 -32.14 -34.29 4.95
C LEU A 116 -30.65 -34.61 4.62
N SER A 117 -30.28 -35.89 4.65
CA SER A 117 -29.00 -36.52 4.26
C SER A 117 -28.88 -36.75 2.71
N LEU A 118 -27.74 -37.19 2.13
CA LEU A 118 -27.28 -38.59 2.08
C LEU A 118 -25.78 -38.75 1.67
N VAL A 119 -25.17 -39.83 2.18
CA VAL A 119 -24.11 -40.69 1.59
C VAL A 119 -22.71 -40.13 1.27
N ARG A 120 -21.71 -40.89 1.76
CA ARG A 120 -20.28 -40.87 1.44
C ARG A 120 -19.88 -42.23 0.85
N PRO A 121 -19.04 -42.29 -0.19
CA PRO A 121 -18.12 -43.42 -0.36
C PRO A 121 -16.67 -43.04 -0.06
N LYS A 122 -15.84 -44.07 0.15
CA LYS A 122 -14.38 -43.95 0.35
C LYS A 122 -13.66 -44.18 -0.99
N SER A 123 -12.50 -43.57 -1.18
CA SER A 123 -11.44 -44.15 -2.02
C SER A 123 -10.13 -44.17 -1.24
N LEU A 124 -9.41 -45.29 -1.32
CA LEU A 124 -8.10 -45.48 -0.69
C LEU A 124 -7.03 -45.27 -1.76
N SER A 125 -6.43 -44.09 -1.83
CA SER A 125 -5.31 -43.86 -2.74
C SER A 125 -4.01 -44.44 -2.16
N ARG A 126 -3.26 -45.18 -2.99
CA ARG A 126 -2.05 -45.88 -2.55
C ARG A 126 -0.85 -44.94 -2.47
N ARG A 127 -0.19 -44.96 -1.31
CA ARG A 127 1.27 -44.99 -1.12
C ARG A 127 2.12 -44.56 -2.33
N SER A 128 2.54 -43.29 -2.36
CA SER A 128 3.69 -42.85 -3.17
C SER A 128 4.85 -42.53 -2.25
N TYR A 129 5.94 -43.28 -2.38
CA TYR A 129 7.19 -43.11 -1.67
C TYR A 129 8.08 -42.15 -2.46
N ILE A 130 7.95 -40.84 -2.21
CA ILE A 130 8.89 -39.87 -2.78
C ILE A 130 10.22 -40.01 -2.05
N SER A 131 11.15 -40.71 -2.72
CA SER A 131 12.54 -40.85 -2.30
C SER A 131 13.17 -39.48 -2.06
N SER A 132 13.91 -39.33 -0.95
CA SER A 132 14.61 -38.09 -0.62
C SER A 132 15.85 -37.93 -1.51
N SER A 133 15.63 -37.48 -2.75
CA SER A 133 16.68 -37.19 -3.73
C SER A 133 17.39 -35.88 -3.37
N ASN A 134 18.18 -35.95 -2.30
CA ASN A 134 18.97 -34.83 -1.80
C ASN A 134 20.20 -34.62 -2.68
N ASN A 135 20.20 -33.59 -3.54
CA ASN A 135 21.41 -32.88 -3.96
C ASN A 135 21.11 -31.61 -4.80
N ARG A 136 22.00 -30.60 -4.67
CA ARG A 136 21.91 -29.23 -5.25
C ARG A 136 20.86 -28.33 -4.55
N VAL A 137 20.86 -27.04 -4.91
CA VAL A 137 19.97 -25.98 -4.37
C VAL A 137 20.26 -25.51 -2.93
N ARG A 138 21.52 -25.19 -2.60
CA ARG A 138 21.83 -24.28 -1.46
C ARG A 138 21.64 -22.81 -1.82
N GLY A 139 21.74 -22.46 -3.11
CA GLY A 139 21.66 -21.09 -3.62
C GLY A 139 20.24 -20.55 -3.79
N ASP A 140 19.39 -21.27 -4.54
CA ASP A 140 18.02 -20.80 -4.82
C ASP A 140 17.16 -20.75 -3.56
N ASP A 141 17.55 -21.51 -2.52
CA ASP A 141 16.92 -21.45 -1.20
C ASP A 141 17.23 -20.13 -0.48
N GLU A 142 18.46 -19.59 -0.58
CA GLU A 142 18.78 -18.24 -0.10
C GLU A 142 18.14 -17.15 -0.97
N PHE A 143 18.21 -17.28 -2.30
CA PHE A 143 17.55 -16.35 -3.22
C PHE A 143 16.04 -16.26 -2.95
N SER A 144 15.38 -17.40 -2.73
CA SER A 144 13.96 -17.47 -2.37
C SER A 144 13.67 -16.87 -1.00
N ARG A 145 14.57 -17.03 0.00
CA ARG A 145 14.45 -16.34 1.30
C ARG A 145 14.55 -14.82 1.13
N ARG A 146 15.51 -14.32 0.35
CA ARG A 146 15.69 -12.88 0.05
C ARG A 146 14.50 -12.30 -0.71
N MET A 147 13.98 -13.01 -1.72
CA MET A 147 12.76 -12.59 -2.46
C MET A 147 11.54 -12.56 -1.54
N ARG A 148 11.32 -13.59 -0.70
CA ARG A 148 10.23 -13.58 0.30
C ARG A 148 10.38 -12.46 1.35
N ALA A 149 11.60 -12.03 1.68
CA ALA A 149 11.82 -10.87 2.53
C ALA A 149 11.37 -9.56 1.84
N LEU A 150 11.75 -9.35 0.58
CA LEU A 150 11.30 -8.19 -0.22
C LEU A 150 9.76 -8.13 -0.34
N GLN A 151 9.10 -9.28 -0.56
CA GLN A 151 7.63 -9.37 -0.61
C GLN A 151 6.93 -8.96 0.70
N ARG A 152 7.61 -9.05 1.85
CA ARG A 152 7.07 -8.66 3.17
C ARG A 152 7.31 -7.20 3.51
N ILE A 153 8.32 -6.57 2.90
CA ILE A 153 8.69 -5.15 3.12
C ILE A 153 7.92 -4.25 2.16
N LEU A 154 7.78 -4.66 0.89
CA LEU A 154 7.05 -3.91 -0.12
C LEU A 154 5.53 -3.95 0.11
N PRO A 155 4.81 -2.81 0.11
CA PRO A 155 3.36 -2.81 0.17
C PRO A 155 2.73 -3.64 -0.96
N GLY A 156 1.92 -4.64 -0.61
CA GLY A 156 1.32 -5.58 -1.58
C GLY A 156 2.30 -6.59 -2.19
N GLY A 157 3.56 -6.66 -1.75
CA GLY A 157 4.58 -7.53 -2.36
C GLY A 157 4.24 -9.02 -2.35
N SER A 158 3.38 -9.47 -1.43
CA SER A 158 2.81 -10.83 -1.39
C SER A 158 1.92 -11.19 -2.59
N GLU A 159 1.34 -10.19 -3.26
CA GLU A 159 0.46 -10.35 -4.43
C GLU A 159 1.23 -10.22 -5.76
N MET A 160 2.49 -9.75 -5.71
CA MET A 160 3.31 -9.47 -6.89
C MET A 160 4.08 -10.68 -7.39
N ARG A 161 4.22 -10.79 -8.71
CA ARG A 161 5.03 -11.86 -9.33
C ARG A 161 6.54 -11.58 -9.15
N PRO A 162 7.40 -12.60 -9.06
CA PRO A 162 8.85 -12.40 -8.88
C PRO A 162 9.51 -11.51 -9.95
N GLY A 163 9.07 -11.60 -11.21
CA GLY A 163 9.64 -10.82 -12.33
C GLY A 163 9.29 -9.33 -12.34
N GLU A 164 8.29 -8.89 -11.56
CA GLU A 164 7.92 -7.48 -11.42
C GLU A 164 8.35 -6.90 -10.06
N LEU A 165 8.50 -7.75 -9.04
CA LEU A 165 8.85 -7.36 -7.67
C LEU A 165 10.07 -6.43 -7.60
N LEU A 166 11.14 -6.72 -8.35
CA LEU A 166 12.37 -5.90 -8.31
C LEU A 166 12.17 -4.52 -8.96
N SER A 167 11.28 -4.38 -9.94
CA SER A 167 10.93 -3.08 -10.54
C SER A 167 10.10 -2.24 -9.58
N GLU A 168 9.14 -2.88 -8.91
CA GLU A 168 8.30 -2.24 -7.88
C GLU A 168 9.14 -1.84 -6.66
N VAL A 169 10.07 -2.69 -6.18
CA VAL A 169 11.07 -2.35 -5.14
C VAL A 169 11.94 -1.16 -5.57
N LYS A 170 12.47 -1.15 -6.80
CA LYS A 170 13.26 -0.01 -7.33
C LYS A 170 12.44 1.28 -7.28
N SER A 171 11.20 1.26 -7.73
CA SER A 171 10.34 2.46 -7.73
C SER A 171 9.96 2.93 -6.32
N TYR A 172 9.71 1.99 -5.39
CA TYR A 172 9.44 2.29 -3.99
C TYR A 172 10.65 2.93 -3.31
N MET A 173 11.85 2.39 -3.51
CA MET A 173 13.10 2.97 -2.98
C MET A 173 13.33 4.40 -3.48
N VAL A 174 13.09 4.70 -4.76
CA VAL A 174 13.23 6.06 -5.31
C VAL A 174 12.20 7.00 -4.68
N CYS A 175 10.92 6.58 -4.56
CA CYS A 175 9.90 7.41 -3.93
C CYS A 175 10.15 7.65 -2.43
N LEU A 176 10.66 6.66 -1.68
CA LEU A 176 11.10 6.83 -0.29
C LEU A 176 12.29 7.80 -0.18
N GLN A 177 13.27 7.72 -1.09
CA GLN A 177 14.40 8.66 -1.08
C GLN A 177 13.95 10.09 -1.38
N LEU A 178 13.05 10.28 -2.34
CA LEU A 178 12.46 11.59 -2.64
C LEU A 178 11.67 12.14 -1.44
N GLN A 179 10.84 11.31 -0.80
CA GLN A 179 10.14 11.66 0.44
C GLN A 179 11.10 12.09 1.55
N VAL A 180 12.15 11.31 1.85
CA VAL A 180 13.11 11.62 2.92
C VAL A 180 13.88 12.90 2.61
N ASN A 181 14.27 13.13 1.35
CA ASN A 181 14.94 14.37 0.94
C ASN A 181 14.03 15.59 1.14
N ILE A 182 12.76 15.51 0.70
CA ILE A 182 11.80 16.62 0.86
C ILE A 182 11.53 16.89 2.34
N LEU A 183 11.30 15.85 3.15
CA LEU A 183 11.05 16.00 4.58
C LEU A 183 12.25 16.58 5.33
N ARG A 184 13.48 16.23 4.91
CA ARG A 184 14.70 16.87 5.41
C ARG A 184 14.75 18.34 5.07
N THR A 185 14.59 18.72 3.79
CA THR A 185 14.57 20.13 3.38
C THR A 185 13.48 20.93 4.11
N LEU A 186 12.31 20.36 4.39
CA LEU A 186 11.24 21.02 5.15
C LEU A 186 11.55 21.20 6.66
N VAL A 187 12.55 20.51 7.21
CA VAL A 187 13.00 20.62 8.61
C VAL A 187 14.34 21.35 8.73
N GLU A 188 15.15 21.34 7.67
CA GLU A 188 16.45 22.02 7.55
C GLU A 188 16.29 23.51 7.17
N ILE A 189 15.07 23.98 6.90
CA ILE A 189 14.75 25.41 6.80
C ILE A 189 14.55 25.97 8.22
N HIS A 190 15.64 26.47 8.80
CA HIS A 190 15.71 27.19 10.08
C HIS A 190 16.64 28.40 9.96
#